data_AF-A0A938U8J1-F1
#
_entry.id   AF-A0A938U8J1-F1
#
_cell.length_a   1.000
_cell.length_b   1.000
_cell.length_c   1.000
_cell.angle_alpha   90.00
_cell.angle_beta   90.00
_cell.angle_gamma   90.00
#
_symmetry.space_group_name_H-M   'P 1'
#
loop_
_entity.id
_entity.type
_entity.pdbx_description
1 polymer ?
#
loop_
_entity_poly.entity_id
_entity_poly.type
_entity_poly.pdbx_seq_one_letter_code
_entity_poly.pdbx_strand_id
1 'polypeptide(L)'
;MNLGELQGRAQALRQRPLTADTRAALEVLRNDALGAGPAVAAALDRHLQALFVDVYGGRAPPPVAVTNAGPARGAQGLTHGGARGSALQFFALQAAPGSAPPHTAGALAAQSPAQRAAQITARLPTLQTTTPLPVPLATQFPPLSPTEQQAARRAIEAELSSVRTRGGGDLLGKLQQRPGLSAAQKERVLDVLAAVKAGYARVGAALAGKPGGAAYQDVNWKHTRLELDRVLDVATAMKLSPAETETALLASFVSDAVKTPANFLVHNVHGAQAAVHLLARLSPAPTTDLIEDVVKATLEHQIGPPGFMANVALRNALKGAGVDGALVASITAKVASPLDPAHQTADRTQLSFSRDEAAALAKVGVAAWTVPHEGSRHHRASRAVIDADSLVNYACPDGWAKLAALHGPDQPVFLQEPRLVDGLLSERPEHASALKSYRDALGVVSDDSRALYTGGLQRTKQARERVQKELERWVSGQPPRSVPRTKDGKVPYLDGALDYGNATQVAFARRLRDEAVRLLRQQEAL
;
A
#
# COMPACT_ATOMS: atom_id res chain seq x y z
N MET A 1 -17.74 -21.25 -18.35
CA MET A 1 -18.96 -20.89 -19.08
C MET A 1 -18.64 -20.92 -20.56
N ASN A 2 -19.44 -21.60 -21.38
CA ASN A 2 -19.21 -21.63 -22.83
C ASN A 2 -19.86 -20.41 -23.51
N LEU A 3 -19.50 -20.15 -24.77
CA LEU A 3 -20.01 -18.99 -25.52
C LEU A 3 -21.55 -19.00 -25.64
N GLY A 4 -22.17 -20.17 -25.82
CA GLY A 4 -23.62 -20.29 -25.97
C GLY A 4 -24.38 -19.88 -24.72
N GLU A 5 -23.90 -20.27 -23.53
CA GLU A 5 -24.47 -19.86 -22.24
C GLU A 5 -24.41 -18.33 -22.05
N LEU A 6 -23.27 -17.73 -22.40
CA LEU A 6 -23.06 -16.28 -22.29
C LEU A 6 -23.97 -15.51 -23.26
N GLN A 7 -24.11 -15.99 -24.50
CA GLN A 7 -25.02 -15.40 -25.50
C GLN A 7 -26.48 -15.53 -25.05
N GLY A 8 -26.89 -16.67 -24.51
CA GLY A 8 -28.24 -16.86 -23.96
C GLY A 8 -28.58 -15.87 -22.84
N ARG A 9 -27.64 -15.64 -21.91
CA ARG A 9 -27.80 -14.63 -20.85
C ARG A 9 -27.85 -13.21 -21.40
N ALA A 10 -27.04 -12.87 -22.41
CA ALA A 10 -27.10 -11.57 -23.08
C ALA A 10 -28.46 -11.34 -23.76
N GLN A 11 -29.01 -12.37 -24.43
CA GLN A 11 -30.32 -12.33 -25.05
C GLN A 11 -31.44 -12.12 -24.01
N ALA A 12 -31.33 -12.78 -22.85
CA ALA A 12 -32.29 -12.59 -21.75
C ALA A 12 -32.25 -11.15 -21.21
N LEU A 13 -31.06 -10.56 -21.07
CA LEU A 13 -30.91 -9.15 -20.66
C LEU A 13 -31.47 -8.17 -21.69
N ARG A 14 -31.47 -8.53 -22.98
CA ARG A 14 -32.00 -7.65 -24.04
C ARG A 14 -33.51 -7.39 -23.93
N GLN A 15 -34.22 -8.31 -23.29
CA GLN A 15 -35.66 -8.19 -23.02
C GLN A 15 -35.98 -7.30 -21.81
N ARG A 16 -34.97 -6.83 -21.07
CA ARG A 16 -35.14 -5.94 -19.92
C ARG A 16 -34.94 -4.48 -20.31
N PRO A 17 -35.58 -3.52 -19.62
CA PRO A 17 -35.23 -2.10 -19.75
C PRO A 17 -33.74 -1.87 -19.46
N LEU A 18 -33.13 -0.93 -20.18
CA LEU A 18 -31.71 -0.63 -20.06
C LEU A 18 -31.43 0.31 -18.87
N THR A 19 -31.56 -0.24 -17.66
CA THR A 19 -31.27 0.44 -16.39
C THR A 19 -29.80 0.26 -15.97
N ALA A 20 -29.41 0.88 -14.86
CA ALA A 20 -28.09 0.68 -14.25
C ALA A 20 -27.82 -0.80 -13.94
N ASP A 21 -28.82 -1.53 -13.42
CA ASP A 21 -28.70 -2.95 -13.09
C ASP A 21 -28.48 -3.82 -14.34
N THR A 22 -29.21 -3.54 -15.42
CA THR A 22 -29.02 -4.25 -16.69
C THR A 22 -27.62 -4.00 -17.25
N ARG A 23 -27.09 -2.77 -17.13
CA ARG A 23 -25.71 -2.43 -17.54
C ARG A 23 -24.67 -3.15 -16.68
N ALA A 24 -24.85 -3.20 -15.37
CA ALA A 24 -23.97 -3.94 -14.46
C ALA A 24 -23.97 -5.45 -14.79
N ALA A 25 -25.14 -6.02 -15.08
CA ALA A 25 -25.26 -7.42 -15.48
C ALA A 25 -24.56 -7.74 -16.82
N LEU A 26 -24.58 -6.79 -17.77
CA LEU A 26 -23.83 -6.92 -19.02
C LEU A 26 -22.31 -6.89 -18.81
N GLU A 27 -21.81 -6.05 -17.89
CA GLU A 27 -20.38 -6.04 -17.54
C GLU A 27 -19.94 -7.33 -16.81
N VAL A 28 -20.80 -7.91 -15.97
CA VAL A 28 -20.56 -9.24 -15.37
C VAL A 28 -20.40 -10.30 -16.47
N LEU A 29 -21.26 -10.29 -17.50
CA LEU A 29 -21.15 -11.22 -18.64
C LEU A 29 -19.82 -11.07 -19.41
N ARG A 30 -19.35 -9.83 -19.61
CA ARG A 30 -18.06 -9.58 -20.26
C ARG A 30 -16.90 -10.10 -19.42
N ASN A 31 -16.96 -9.92 -18.10
CA ASN A 31 -15.97 -10.46 -17.18
C ASN A 31 -15.97 -12.00 -17.14
N ASP A 32 -17.15 -12.63 -17.16
CA ASP A 32 -17.29 -14.08 -17.26
C ASP A 32 -16.67 -14.61 -18.55
N ALA A 33 -16.86 -13.90 -19.67
CA ALA A 33 -16.28 -14.25 -20.96
C ALA A 33 -14.76 -14.10 -21.02
N LEU A 34 -14.20 -13.09 -20.35
CA LEU A 34 -12.75 -12.96 -20.16
C LEU A 34 -12.18 -14.14 -19.38
N GLY A 35 -12.90 -14.61 -18.35
CA GLY A 35 -12.54 -15.82 -17.61
C GLY A 35 -12.59 -17.11 -18.44
N ALA A 36 -13.44 -17.15 -19.48
CA ALA A 36 -13.57 -18.27 -20.41
C ALA A 36 -12.54 -18.25 -21.57
N GLY A 37 -11.73 -17.19 -21.68
CA GLY A 37 -10.65 -17.06 -22.64
C GLY A 37 -10.87 -15.99 -23.71
N PRO A 38 -9.79 -15.49 -24.34
CA PRO A 38 -9.84 -14.31 -25.21
C PRO A 38 -10.71 -14.49 -26.46
N ALA A 39 -10.77 -15.70 -27.02
CA ALA A 39 -11.64 -15.99 -28.17
C ALA A 39 -13.13 -15.91 -27.81
N VAL A 40 -13.51 -16.38 -26.62
CA VAL A 40 -14.88 -16.33 -26.10
C VAL A 40 -15.27 -14.88 -25.79
N ALA A 41 -14.38 -14.13 -25.14
CA ALA A 41 -14.58 -12.70 -24.87
C ALA A 41 -14.79 -11.89 -26.15
N ALA A 42 -13.94 -12.07 -27.16
CA ALA A 42 -14.09 -11.37 -28.45
C ALA A 42 -15.38 -11.75 -29.19
N ALA A 43 -15.81 -13.02 -29.10
CA ALA A 43 -17.06 -13.47 -29.70
C ALA A 43 -18.30 -12.92 -28.97
N LEU A 44 -18.26 -12.87 -27.63
CA LEU A 44 -19.33 -12.24 -26.85
C LEU A 44 -19.40 -10.74 -27.10
N ASP A 45 -18.28 -10.02 -27.17
CA ASP A 45 -18.27 -8.58 -27.43
C ASP A 45 -18.93 -8.24 -28.77
N ARG A 46 -18.67 -9.01 -29.83
CA ARG A 46 -19.38 -8.86 -31.13
C ARG A 46 -20.88 -9.09 -30.98
N HIS A 47 -21.27 -10.09 -30.19
CA HIS A 47 -22.68 -10.39 -29.95
C HIS A 47 -23.39 -9.29 -29.14
N LEU A 48 -22.73 -8.73 -28.12
CA LEU A 48 -23.24 -7.59 -27.35
C LEU A 48 -23.35 -6.32 -28.17
N GLN A 49 -22.40 -6.08 -29.09
CA GLN A 49 -22.47 -4.98 -30.06
C GLN A 49 -23.70 -5.07 -30.97
N ALA A 50 -24.05 -6.29 -31.41
CA ALA A 50 -25.24 -6.52 -32.20
C ALA A 50 -26.54 -6.34 -31.39
N LEU A 51 -26.57 -6.80 -30.14
CA LEU A 51 -27.79 -6.76 -29.30
C LEU A 51 -28.05 -5.39 -28.68
N PHE A 52 -27.00 -4.66 -28.28
CA PHE A 52 -27.08 -3.40 -27.55
C PHE A 52 -26.26 -2.32 -28.26
N VAL A 53 -26.66 -2.01 -29.50
CA VAL A 53 -26.00 -1.01 -30.36
C VAL A 53 -25.87 0.35 -29.64
N ASP A 54 -26.87 0.77 -28.87
CA ASP A 54 -26.85 2.05 -28.15
C ASP A 54 -25.84 2.10 -26.98
N VAL A 55 -25.31 0.94 -26.58
CA VAL A 55 -24.35 0.79 -25.46
C VAL A 55 -22.94 0.50 -25.97
N TYR A 56 -22.84 -0.33 -27.01
CA TYR A 56 -21.57 -0.87 -27.49
C TYR A 56 -21.27 -0.53 -28.96
N GLY A 57 -22.21 0.09 -29.68
CA GLY A 57 -21.99 0.56 -31.04
C GLY A 57 -20.83 1.55 -31.09
N GLY A 58 -19.85 1.29 -31.96
CA GLY A 58 -18.66 2.12 -32.13
C GLY A 58 -17.45 1.77 -31.27
N ARG A 59 -17.54 0.78 -30.36
CA ARG A 59 -16.34 0.24 -29.68
C ARG A 59 -15.66 -0.79 -30.57
N ALA A 60 -14.41 -0.58 -30.95
CA ALA A 60 -13.63 -1.63 -31.60
C ALA A 60 -13.46 -2.81 -30.60
N PRO A 61 -13.61 -4.08 -31.03
CA PRO A 61 -13.29 -5.20 -30.17
C PRO A 61 -11.81 -5.09 -29.74
N PRO A 62 -11.47 -5.46 -28.49
CA PRO A 62 -10.08 -5.45 -28.05
C PRO A 62 -9.24 -6.34 -28.98
N PRO A 63 -8.02 -5.91 -29.36
CA PRO A 63 -7.18 -6.69 -30.25
C PRO A 63 -6.94 -8.09 -29.65
N VAL A 64 -7.17 -9.13 -30.46
CA VAL A 64 -6.81 -10.50 -30.09
C VAL A 64 -5.29 -10.58 -30.14
N ALA A 65 -4.65 -10.42 -28.98
CA ALA A 65 -3.22 -10.59 -28.85
C ALA A 65 -2.88 -12.08 -29.00
N VAL A 66 -2.55 -12.49 -30.22
CA VAL A 66 -1.83 -13.75 -30.46
C VAL A 66 -0.37 -13.48 -30.13
N THR A 67 -0.01 -13.56 -28.84
CA THR A 67 1.40 -13.50 -28.44
C THR A 67 2.02 -14.89 -28.61
N ASN A 68 2.76 -15.08 -29.71
CA ASN A 68 3.91 -15.97 -29.68
C ASN A 68 4.95 -15.31 -28.76
N ALA A 69 4.87 -15.60 -27.47
CA ALA A 69 5.77 -15.04 -26.46
C ALA A 69 7.05 -15.89 -26.38
N GLY A 70 8.13 -15.36 -26.96
CA GLY A 70 9.45 -15.54 -26.35
C GLY A 70 9.45 -14.91 -24.95
N PRO A 71 10.36 -15.31 -24.05
CA PRO A 71 10.23 -15.00 -22.62
C PRO A 71 10.43 -13.50 -22.36
N ALA A 72 9.31 -12.80 -22.13
CA ALA A 72 9.30 -11.42 -21.67
C ALA A 72 9.76 -11.37 -20.20
N ARG A 73 11.01 -10.93 -20.00
CA ARG A 73 11.53 -10.51 -18.69
C ARG A 73 10.88 -9.15 -18.35
N GLY A 74 9.94 -9.11 -17.41
CA GLY A 74 9.41 -7.81 -16.96
C GLY A 74 8.25 -7.82 -15.96
N ALA A 75 7.46 -8.89 -15.86
CA ALA A 75 6.21 -8.86 -15.05
C ALA A 75 6.07 -10.01 -14.04
N GLN A 76 7.15 -10.41 -13.36
CA GLN A 76 7.10 -11.45 -12.32
C GLN A 76 6.78 -10.94 -10.90
N GLY A 77 6.49 -9.64 -10.72
CA GLY A 77 6.44 -9.02 -9.40
C GLY A 77 5.17 -9.27 -8.57
N LEU A 78 4.06 -9.69 -9.18
CA LEU A 78 2.76 -9.83 -8.48
C LEU A 78 2.09 -11.21 -8.67
N THR A 79 2.60 -12.06 -9.55
CA THR A 79 1.97 -13.35 -9.91
C THR A 79 2.61 -14.55 -9.21
N HIS A 80 3.71 -14.37 -8.46
CA HIS A 80 4.47 -15.47 -7.83
C HIS A 80 4.66 -15.28 -6.32
N GLY A 81 3.60 -14.87 -5.61
CA GLY A 81 3.56 -14.88 -4.15
C GLY A 81 3.43 -16.29 -3.52
N GLY A 82 3.34 -17.35 -4.33
CA GLY A 82 3.31 -18.73 -3.86
C GLY A 82 4.69 -19.37 -3.97
N ALA A 83 5.59 -19.10 -3.02
CA ALA A 83 6.80 -19.90 -2.87
C ALA A 83 6.39 -21.33 -2.46
N ARG A 84 6.77 -22.33 -3.26
CA ARG A 84 6.69 -23.74 -2.85
C ARG A 84 7.50 -23.91 -1.58
N GLY A 85 6.87 -24.51 -0.57
CA GLY A 85 7.34 -24.57 0.81
C GLY A 85 8.82 -24.93 0.94
N SER A 86 9.60 -23.96 1.40
CA SER A 86 10.82 -24.20 2.16
C SER A 86 10.46 -24.27 3.64
N ALA A 87 11.11 -25.17 4.37
CA ALA A 87 10.90 -25.42 5.80
C ALA A 87 10.62 -24.14 6.61
N LEU A 88 9.56 -24.21 7.41
CA LEU A 88 9.11 -23.17 8.34
C LEU A 88 10.31 -22.59 9.11
N GLN A 89 10.68 -21.34 8.84
CA GLN A 89 11.48 -20.55 9.77
C GLN A 89 10.56 -20.10 10.91
N PHE A 90 10.25 -21.03 11.81
CA PHE A 90 9.69 -20.66 13.10
C PHE A 90 10.76 -19.91 13.90
N PHE A 91 10.43 -18.71 14.36
CA PHE A 91 11.08 -18.19 15.56
C PHE A 91 10.67 -19.10 16.71
N ALA A 92 11.47 -20.13 16.97
CA ALA A 92 11.41 -20.88 18.21
C ALA A 92 12.00 -20.01 19.33
N LEU A 93 11.27 -18.96 19.72
CA LEU A 93 11.34 -18.50 21.10
C LEU A 93 10.56 -19.55 21.90
N GLN A 94 11.23 -20.64 22.27
CA GLN A 94 10.66 -21.64 23.17
C GLN A 94 10.38 -20.95 24.51
N ALA A 95 9.11 -20.62 24.74
CA ALA A 95 8.66 -20.29 26.08
C ALA A 95 8.79 -21.56 26.92
N ALA A 96 9.58 -21.50 27.99
CA ALA A 96 9.56 -22.54 29.00
C ALA A 96 8.12 -22.68 29.54
N PRO A 97 7.51 -23.87 29.53
CA PRO A 97 6.17 -24.04 30.07
C PRO A 97 6.21 -23.80 31.59
N GLY A 98 5.34 -22.92 32.09
CA GLY A 98 4.98 -22.91 33.51
C GLY A 98 5.49 -21.77 34.40
N SER A 99 5.64 -20.54 33.91
CA SER A 99 5.77 -19.40 34.84
C SER A 99 4.93 -18.19 34.43
N ALA A 100 3.83 -17.99 35.13
CA ALA A 100 3.23 -16.66 35.27
C ALA A 100 3.72 -16.07 36.59
N PRO A 101 4.44 -14.93 36.56
CA PRO A 101 4.30 -13.96 37.66
C PRO A 101 4.50 -12.49 37.20
N PRO A 102 4.59 -11.53 38.13
CA PRO A 102 3.57 -10.57 38.52
C PRO A 102 3.58 -9.24 37.72
N HIS A 103 2.46 -8.52 37.76
CA HIS A 103 2.20 -7.28 37.00
C HIS A 103 2.82 -5.98 37.57
N THR A 104 3.96 -6.05 38.27
CA THR A 104 4.59 -4.82 38.81
C THR A 104 5.65 -4.27 37.85
N ALA A 105 5.69 -2.94 37.66
CA ALA A 105 6.62 -2.26 36.76
C ALA A 105 8.10 -2.62 37.02
N GLY A 106 8.46 -3.00 38.25
CA GLY A 106 9.80 -3.48 38.62
C GLY A 106 10.17 -4.86 38.06
N ALA A 107 9.20 -5.76 37.82
CA ALA A 107 9.46 -7.10 37.29
C ALA A 107 9.78 -7.09 35.79
N LEU A 108 9.25 -6.11 35.03
CA LEU A 108 9.50 -5.97 33.59
C LEU A 108 10.91 -5.44 33.27
N ALA A 109 11.52 -4.69 34.18
CA ALA A 109 12.89 -4.18 34.02
C ALA A 109 13.94 -5.30 34.12
N ALA A 110 13.63 -6.40 34.82
CA ALA A 110 14.53 -7.55 34.98
C ALA A 110 14.45 -8.56 33.83
N GLN A 111 13.44 -8.46 32.96
CA GLN A 111 13.31 -9.37 31.81
C GLN A 111 14.30 -9.01 30.71
N SER A 112 14.98 -10.02 30.18
CA SER A 112 15.77 -9.88 28.96
C SER A 112 14.88 -9.47 27.77
N PRO A 113 15.43 -8.78 26.75
CA PRO A 113 14.70 -8.48 25.52
C PRO A 113 14.04 -9.70 24.87
N ALA A 114 14.69 -10.87 24.92
CA ALA A 114 14.17 -12.11 24.36
C ALA A 114 12.93 -12.62 25.12
N GLN A 115 12.94 -12.54 26.46
CA GLN A 115 11.79 -12.93 27.29
C GLN A 115 10.59 -12.01 27.04
N ARG A 116 10.81 -10.69 26.96
CA ARG A 116 9.74 -9.74 26.62
C ARG A 116 9.13 -10.02 25.24
N ALA A 117 9.99 -10.21 24.23
CA ALA A 117 9.55 -10.53 22.87
C ALA A 117 8.73 -11.82 22.83
N ALA A 118 9.17 -12.87 23.54
CA ALA A 118 8.46 -14.14 23.63
C ALA A 118 7.08 -13.98 24.30
N GLN A 119 7.02 -13.22 25.41
CA GLN A 119 5.77 -12.95 26.13
C GLN A 119 4.74 -12.24 25.25
N ILE A 120 5.16 -11.21 24.53
CA ILE A 120 4.29 -10.45 23.62
C ILE A 120 3.83 -11.33 22.45
N THR A 121 4.75 -12.09 21.85
CA THR A 121 4.45 -12.97 20.71
C THR A 121 3.44 -14.04 21.09
N ALA A 122 3.56 -14.64 22.28
CA ALA A 122 2.61 -15.65 22.77
C ALA A 122 1.18 -15.11 22.95
N ARG A 123 1.01 -13.79 23.19
CA ARG A 123 -0.30 -13.15 23.33
C ARG A 123 -0.93 -12.74 22.01
N LEU A 124 -0.16 -12.76 20.92
CA LEU A 124 -0.55 -12.18 19.63
C LEU A 124 -0.43 -13.23 18.52
N PRO A 125 -1.34 -14.22 18.45
CA PRO A 125 -1.32 -15.25 17.41
C PRO A 125 -1.43 -14.66 15.99
N THR A 126 -1.97 -13.44 15.85
CA THR A 126 -2.03 -12.68 14.60
C THR A 126 -0.66 -12.29 14.03
N LEU A 127 0.44 -12.49 14.77
CA LEU A 127 1.80 -12.31 14.26
C LEU A 127 2.28 -13.47 13.38
N GLN A 128 1.49 -14.53 13.23
CA GLN A 128 1.86 -15.69 12.42
C GLN A 128 1.54 -15.46 10.95
N THR A 129 2.48 -15.83 10.08
CA THR A 129 2.28 -15.90 8.63
C THR A 129 3.15 -17.02 8.06
N THR A 130 2.73 -17.62 6.95
CA THR A 130 3.51 -18.62 6.22
C THR A 130 4.48 -17.98 5.22
N THR A 131 4.34 -16.69 4.94
CA THR A 131 5.28 -15.96 4.10
C THR A 131 6.58 -15.72 4.88
N PRO A 132 7.75 -16.09 4.35
CA PRO A 132 9.01 -15.85 5.04
C PRO A 132 9.38 -14.37 5.03
N LEU A 133 10.15 -13.96 6.04
CA LEU A 133 10.79 -12.64 6.06
C LEU A 133 11.74 -12.49 4.86
N PRO A 134 11.74 -11.36 4.13
CA PRO A 134 12.68 -11.12 3.04
C PRO A 134 14.15 -11.14 3.50
N VAL A 135 14.39 -10.63 4.72
CA VAL A 135 15.68 -10.65 5.41
C VAL A 135 15.40 -10.94 6.89
N PRO A 136 16.15 -11.80 7.58
CA PRO A 136 15.96 -12.05 9.01
C PRO A 136 16.02 -10.75 9.83
N LEU A 137 15.12 -10.57 10.80
CA LEU A 137 15.03 -9.34 11.61
C LEU A 137 16.32 -9.04 12.37
N ALA A 138 17.07 -10.06 12.80
CA ALA A 138 18.37 -9.86 13.46
C ALA A 138 19.44 -9.29 12.51
N THR A 139 19.34 -9.59 11.22
CA THR A 139 20.21 -9.04 10.17
C THR A 139 19.78 -7.63 9.78
N GLN A 140 18.47 -7.40 9.65
CA GLN A 140 17.93 -6.09 9.28
C GLN A 140 18.08 -5.07 10.42
N PHE A 141 17.81 -5.50 11.65
CA PHE A 141 17.84 -4.69 12.87
C PHE A 141 18.79 -5.34 13.91
N PRO A 142 20.10 -5.31 13.66
CA PRO A 142 21.08 -5.77 14.64
C PRO A 142 21.04 -4.85 15.88
N PRO A 143 21.37 -5.37 17.07
CA PRO A 143 21.54 -4.52 18.25
C PRO A 143 22.65 -3.50 17.98
N LEU A 144 22.45 -2.27 18.46
CA LEU A 144 23.45 -1.20 18.43
C LEU A 144 24.03 -1.04 19.84
N SER A 145 25.33 -0.78 19.92
CA SER A 145 25.92 -0.26 21.17
C SER A 145 25.35 1.12 21.49
N PRO A 146 25.41 1.59 22.76
CA PRO A 146 24.94 2.93 23.12
C PRO A 146 25.56 4.05 22.27
N THR A 147 26.85 3.93 21.93
CA THR A 147 27.57 4.89 21.08
C THR A 147 27.04 4.89 19.65
N GLU A 148 26.80 3.71 19.07
CA GLU A 148 26.22 3.58 17.73
C GLU A 148 24.78 4.08 17.68
N GLN A 149 23.98 3.80 18.71
CA GLN A 149 22.62 4.32 18.84
C GLN A 149 22.62 5.85 18.90
N GLN A 150 23.48 6.46 19.72
CA GLN A 150 23.60 7.92 19.79
C GLN A 150 24.09 8.52 18.46
N ALA A 151 25.01 7.86 17.76
CA ALA A 151 25.46 8.30 16.44
C ALA A 151 24.34 8.22 15.40
N ALA A 152 23.58 7.14 15.39
CA ALA A 152 22.41 6.96 14.52
C ALA A 152 21.33 8.02 14.79
N ARG A 153 21.09 8.34 16.06
CA ARG A 153 20.17 9.41 16.48
C ARG A 153 20.60 10.78 15.95
N ARG A 154 21.86 11.16 16.14
CA ARG A 154 22.40 12.43 15.61
C ARG A 154 22.28 12.50 14.09
N ALA A 155 22.52 11.39 13.40
CA ALA A 155 22.39 11.32 11.95
C ALA A 155 20.94 11.52 11.48
N ILE A 156 19.95 10.96 12.20
CA ILE A 156 18.54 11.19 11.85
C ILE A 156 18.09 12.60 12.21
N GLU A 157 18.54 13.17 13.34
CA GLU A 157 18.25 14.57 13.70
C GLU A 157 18.75 15.55 12.63
N ALA A 158 19.98 15.35 12.14
CA ALA A 158 20.55 16.17 11.07
C ALA A 158 19.73 16.07 9.77
N GLU A 159 19.29 14.85 9.40
CA GLU A 159 18.42 14.69 8.23
C GLU A 159 17.07 15.36 8.43
N LEU A 160 16.40 15.14 9.56
CA LEU A 160 15.07 15.70 9.82
C LEU A 160 15.09 17.23 9.87
N SER A 161 16.20 17.82 10.32
CA SER A 161 16.40 19.28 10.29
C SER A 161 16.51 19.85 8.86
N SER A 162 16.82 19.01 7.87
CA SER A 162 16.91 19.41 6.45
C SER A 162 15.60 19.25 5.68
N VAL A 163 14.62 18.54 6.26
CA VAL A 163 13.35 18.22 5.59
C VAL A 163 12.28 19.20 6.05
N ARG A 164 11.76 19.99 5.10
CA ARG A 164 10.72 20.98 5.36
C ARG A 164 9.37 20.34 5.68
N THR A 165 8.66 20.94 6.63
CA THR A 165 7.30 20.57 7.04
C THR A 165 6.25 21.45 6.39
N ARG A 166 5.03 20.93 6.33
CA ARG A 166 3.86 21.74 5.98
C ARG A 166 3.63 22.80 7.04
N GLY A 167 3.49 24.06 6.62
CA GLY A 167 3.33 25.20 7.53
C GLY A 167 4.64 25.91 7.92
N GLY A 168 5.77 25.52 7.34
CA GLY A 168 7.09 26.08 7.64
C GLY A 168 7.82 25.32 8.74
N GLY A 169 9.12 25.57 8.88
CA GLY A 169 10.01 24.82 9.78
C GLY A 169 10.64 23.59 9.14
N ASP A 170 11.02 22.64 9.99
CA ASP A 170 11.59 21.34 9.61
C ASP A 170 11.01 20.21 10.49
N LEU A 171 11.19 18.96 10.06
CA LEU A 171 10.58 17.80 10.73
C LEU A 171 11.08 17.63 12.16
N LEU A 172 12.36 17.93 12.43
CA LEU A 172 12.89 17.82 13.77
C LEU A 172 12.23 18.86 14.67
N GLY A 173 12.18 20.12 14.23
CA GLY A 173 11.51 21.22 14.92
C GLY A 173 10.06 20.88 15.25
N LYS A 174 9.32 20.32 14.29
CA LYS A 174 7.92 19.90 14.49
C LYS A 174 7.78 18.81 15.55
N LEU A 175 8.64 17.80 15.56
CA LEU A 175 8.68 16.78 16.61
C LEU A 175 9.04 17.40 17.97
N GLN A 176 10.06 18.27 18.02
CA GLN A 176 10.53 18.89 19.25
C GLN A 176 9.49 19.84 19.86
N GLN A 177 8.69 20.51 19.02
CA GLN A 177 7.64 21.42 19.44
C GLN A 177 6.32 20.72 19.73
N ARG A 178 6.17 19.41 19.46
CA ARG A 178 4.93 18.67 19.74
C ARG A 178 4.60 18.76 21.24
N PRO A 179 3.46 19.38 21.62
CA PRO A 179 3.10 19.52 23.02
C PRO A 179 2.87 18.16 23.69
N GLY A 180 3.30 18.06 24.96
CA GLY A 180 3.03 16.91 25.81
C GLY A 180 3.93 15.68 25.60
N LEU A 181 4.65 15.56 24.47
CA LEU A 181 5.68 14.52 24.34
C LEU A 181 6.88 14.87 25.22
N SER A 182 7.22 13.97 26.15
CA SER A 182 8.41 14.10 26.99
C SER A 182 9.70 13.90 26.19
N ALA A 183 10.83 14.31 26.75
CA ALA A 183 12.15 14.09 26.15
C ALA A 183 12.42 12.60 25.87
N ALA A 184 12.07 11.72 26.82
CA ALA A 184 12.26 10.29 26.67
C ALA A 184 11.41 9.68 25.53
N GLN A 185 10.20 10.19 25.30
CA GLN A 185 9.36 9.76 24.19
C GLN A 185 9.94 10.21 22.85
N LYS A 186 10.36 11.47 22.75
CA LYS A 186 11.01 12.01 21.54
C LYS A 186 12.29 11.25 21.20
N GLU A 187 13.09 10.92 22.21
CA GLU A 187 14.30 10.11 22.05
C GLU A 187 13.98 8.71 21.51
N ARG A 188 12.99 8.01 22.07
CA ARG A 188 12.54 6.70 21.55
C ARG A 188 12.04 6.77 20.12
N VAL A 189 11.25 7.80 19.78
CA VAL A 189 10.76 8.04 18.41
C VAL A 189 11.95 8.16 17.44
N LEU A 190 12.96 8.95 17.79
CA LEU A 190 14.17 9.14 16.97
C LEU A 190 15.00 7.85 16.87
N ASP A 191 15.13 7.09 17.95
CA ASP A 191 15.87 5.83 17.97
C ASP A 191 15.24 4.77 17.06
N VAL A 192 13.92 4.62 17.13
CA VAL A 192 13.19 3.67 16.26
C VAL A 192 13.27 4.11 14.80
N LEU A 193 13.09 5.41 14.52
CA LEU A 193 13.20 5.93 13.16
C LEU A 193 14.61 5.72 12.57
N ALA A 194 15.66 5.95 13.38
CA ALA A 194 17.04 5.70 12.98
C ALA A 194 17.30 4.21 12.70
N ALA A 195 16.77 3.32 13.54
CA ALA A 195 16.87 1.87 13.35
C ALA A 195 16.15 1.42 12.07
N VAL A 196 14.96 1.95 11.79
CA VAL A 196 14.18 1.67 10.56
C VAL A 196 14.94 2.12 9.32
N LYS A 197 15.48 3.35 9.31
CA LYS A 197 16.32 3.85 8.21
C LYS A 197 17.50 2.93 7.92
N ALA A 198 18.23 2.55 8.96
CA ALA A 198 19.37 1.64 8.81
C ALA A 198 18.92 0.25 8.31
N GLY A 199 17.76 -0.22 8.77
CA GLY A 199 17.13 -1.45 8.29
C GLY A 199 16.84 -1.43 6.79
N TYR A 200 16.26 -0.34 6.27
CA TYR A 200 16.03 -0.17 4.83
C TYR A 200 17.33 -0.23 4.03
N ALA A 201 18.39 0.42 4.50
CA ALA A 201 19.69 0.36 3.84
C ALA A 201 20.25 -1.08 3.80
N ARG A 202 20.12 -1.85 4.89
CA ARG A 202 20.57 -3.25 4.96
C ARG A 202 19.76 -4.16 4.05
N VAL A 203 18.44 -4.04 4.02
CA VAL A 203 17.60 -4.79 3.07
C VAL A 203 17.94 -4.42 1.63
N GLY A 204 18.13 -3.12 1.36
CA GLY A 204 18.49 -2.62 0.05
C GLY A 204 19.80 -3.20 -0.47
N ALA A 205 20.80 -3.35 0.41
CA ALA A 205 22.07 -4.01 0.10
C ALA A 205 21.91 -5.53 -0.05
N ALA A 206 21.19 -6.19 0.85
CA ALA A 206 20.97 -7.65 0.80
C ALA A 206 20.19 -8.10 -0.45
N LEU A 207 19.31 -7.24 -0.96
CA LEU A 207 18.50 -7.46 -2.16
C LEU A 207 19.01 -6.66 -3.37
N ALA A 208 20.28 -6.25 -3.39
CA ALA A 208 20.87 -5.52 -4.51
C ALA A 208 20.62 -6.23 -5.85
N GLY A 209 20.11 -5.50 -6.84
CA GLY A 209 19.76 -6.02 -8.16
C GLY A 209 18.48 -6.87 -8.22
N LYS A 210 17.78 -7.08 -7.09
CA LYS A 210 16.50 -7.82 -7.03
C LYS A 210 15.33 -6.86 -6.79
N PRO A 211 14.08 -7.26 -7.11
CA PRO A 211 12.89 -6.55 -6.65
C PRO A 211 12.94 -6.36 -5.13
N GLY A 212 12.69 -5.14 -4.65
CA GLY A 212 12.83 -4.82 -3.22
C GLY A 212 14.24 -4.40 -2.78
N GLY A 213 15.21 -4.29 -3.70
CA GLY A 213 16.55 -3.76 -3.43
C GLY A 213 16.61 -2.25 -3.13
N ALA A 214 17.81 -1.67 -3.18
CA ALA A 214 18.09 -0.30 -2.72
C ALA A 214 17.12 0.78 -3.22
N ALA A 215 16.76 0.80 -4.51
CA ALA A 215 15.84 1.80 -5.06
C ALA A 215 14.42 1.70 -4.46
N TYR A 216 13.96 0.47 -4.17
CA TYR A 216 12.65 0.27 -3.53
C TYR A 216 12.71 0.70 -2.06
N GLN A 217 13.79 0.36 -1.36
CA GLN A 217 13.93 0.73 0.05
C GLN A 217 14.17 2.23 0.26
N ASP A 218 14.76 2.94 -0.71
CA ASP A 218 14.82 4.40 -0.71
C ASP A 218 13.42 5.04 -0.80
N VAL A 219 12.52 4.46 -1.59
CA VAL A 219 11.11 4.90 -1.65
C VAL A 219 10.42 4.65 -0.31
N ASN A 220 10.60 3.46 0.29
CA ASN A 220 10.04 3.17 1.61
C ASN A 220 10.59 4.13 2.68
N TRP A 221 11.89 4.42 2.67
CA TRP A 221 12.48 5.38 3.60
C TRP A 221 11.85 6.77 3.49
N LYS A 222 11.72 7.29 2.26
CA LYS A 222 11.10 8.59 2.02
C LYS A 222 9.66 8.63 2.50
N HIS A 223 8.90 7.56 2.27
CA HIS A 223 7.54 7.38 2.77
C HIS A 223 7.49 7.44 4.30
N THR A 224 8.22 6.56 4.99
CA THR A 224 8.26 6.50 6.46
C THR A 224 8.71 7.82 7.10
N ARG A 225 9.67 8.50 6.48
CA ARG A 225 10.12 9.82 6.94
C ARG A 225 9.01 10.87 6.84
N LEU A 226 8.19 10.85 5.77
CA LEU A 226 7.05 11.75 5.63
C LEU A 226 5.90 11.39 6.58
N GLU A 227 5.75 10.13 6.97
CA GLU A 227 4.75 9.72 7.96
C GLU A 227 4.94 10.39 9.32
N LEU A 228 6.18 10.70 9.74
CA LEU A 228 6.42 11.54 10.93
C LEU A 228 5.64 12.86 10.86
N ASP A 229 5.68 13.55 9.72
CA ASP A 229 4.94 14.80 9.53
C ASP A 229 3.43 14.58 9.61
N ARG A 230 2.95 13.55 8.90
CA ARG A 230 1.52 13.30 8.73
C ARG A 230 0.88 12.79 10.01
N VAL A 231 1.55 11.91 10.75
CA VAL A 231 1.10 11.45 12.06
C VAL A 231 1.03 12.61 13.04
N LEU A 232 1.98 13.56 13.04
CA LEU A 232 1.92 14.73 13.93
C LEU A 232 0.74 15.68 13.58
N ASP A 233 0.44 15.86 12.30
CA ASP A 233 -0.74 16.63 11.87
C ASP A 233 -2.04 15.94 12.27
N VAL A 234 -2.15 14.65 11.99
CA VAL A 234 -3.32 13.83 12.35
C VAL A 234 -3.49 13.77 13.88
N ALA A 235 -2.40 13.59 14.63
CA ALA A 235 -2.43 13.58 16.09
C ALA A 235 -2.91 14.91 16.68
N THR A 236 -2.66 16.02 15.98
CA THR A 236 -3.18 17.34 16.34
C THR A 236 -4.67 17.45 16.03
N ALA A 237 -5.09 17.07 14.82
CA ALA A 237 -6.48 17.10 14.40
C ALA A 237 -7.37 16.22 15.28
N MET A 238 -6.92 15.00 15.58
CA MET A 238 -7.61 14.03 16.42
C MET A 238 -7.46 14.31 17.92
N LYS A 239 -6.66 15.30 18.34
CA LYS A 239 -6.36 15.60 19.75
C LYS A 239 -5.84 14.38 20.53
N LEU A 240 -4.87 13.67 19.96
CA LEU A 240 -4.24 12.54 20.63
C LEU A 240 -3.47 12.98 21.88
N SER A 241 -3.53 12.15 22.92
CA SER A 241 -2.66 12.26 24.09
C SER A 241 -1.19 12.02 23.71
N PRO A 242 -0.24 12.36 24.59
CA PRO A 242 1.18 12.05 24.36
C PRO A 242 1.45 10.55 24.17
N ALA A 243 0.77 9.69 24.93
CA ALA A 243 0.93 8.23 24.81
C ALA A 243 0.40 7.72 23.46
N GLU A 244 -0.81 8.13 23.06
CA GLU A 244 -1.37 7.76 21.75
C GLU A 244 -0.54 8.31 20.59
N THR A 245 0.00 9.53 20.73
CA THR A 245 0.89 10.13 19.72
C THR A 245 2.19 9.34 19.59
N GLU A 246 2.82 8.93 20.70
CA GLU A 246 4.00 8.07 20.68
C GLU A 246 3.70 6.72 20.02
N THR A 247 2.62 6.04 20.42
CA THR A 247 2.19 4.77 19.83
C THR A 247 1.99 4.90 18.32
N ALA A 248 1.29 5.94 17.85
CA ALA A 248 1.04 6.16 16.43
C ALA A 248 2.33 6.39 15.65
N LEU A 249 3.27 7.19 16.18
CA LEU A 249 4.57 7.44 15.55
C LEU A 249 5.37 6.14 15.42
N LEU A 250 5.52 5.41 16.52
CA LEU A 250 6.28 4.16 16.53
C LEU A 250 5.66 3.11 15.58
N ALA A 251 4.33 2.98 15.57
CA ALA A 251 3.61 2.07 14.68
C ALA A 251 3.74 2.46 13.21
N SER A 252 3.67 3.75 12.87
CA SER A 252 3.89 4.20 11.49
C SER A 252 5.30 3.87 10.99
N PHE A 253 6.33 3.95 11.84
CA PHE A 253 7.68 3.67 11.39
C PHE A 253 7.93 2.19 11.13
N VAL A 254 7.32 1.31 11.92
CA VAL A 254 7.53 -0.13 11.80
C VAL A 254 6.56 -0.81 10.83
N SER A 255 5.46 -0.18 10.45
CA SER A 255 4.41 -0.76 9.59
C SER A 255 4.91 -1.24 8.23
N ASP A 256 5.73 -0.41 7.58
CA ASP A 256 6.34 -0.67 6.29
C ASP A 256 7.83 -1.04 6.41
N ALA A 257 8.37 -1.17 7.63
CA ALA A 257 9.81 -1.38 7.85
C ALA A 257 10.32 -2.70 7.25
N VAL A 258 9.45 -3.70 7.09
CA VAL A 258 9.78 -4.99 6.47
C VAL A 258 8.89 -5.20 5.24
N LYS A 259 9.04 -4.31 4.27
CA LYS A 259 8.25 -4.33 3.03
C LYS A 259 9.11 -4.54 1.80
N THR A 260 8.71 -5.52 1.00
CA THR A 260 9.21 -5.80 -0.34
C THR A 260 8.01 -6.18 -1.23
N PRO A 261 8.17 -6.20 -2.56
CA PRO A 261 7.12 -6.72 -3.43
C PRO A 261 6.67 -8.15 -3.07
N ALA A 262 7.57 -8.98 -2.54
CA ALA A 262 7.32 -10.39 -2.27
C ALA A 262 6.39 -10.65 -1.07
N ASN A 263 6.28 -9.72 -0.13
CA ASN A 263 5.47 -9.88 1.08
C ASN A 263 4.38 -8.80 1.20
N PHE A 264 3.98 -8.19 0.07
CA PHE A 264 3.04 -7.07 0.06
C PHE A 264 1.72 -7.35 0.80
N LEU A 265 1.19 -8.58 0.80
CA LEU A 265 -0.08 -8.87 1.49
C LEU A 265 0.03 -8.98 3.02
N VAL A 266 1.24 -9.18 3.54
CA VAL A 266 1.50 -9.51 4.95
C VAL A 266 2.60 -8.64 5.56
N HIS A 267 2.94 -7.53 4.89
CA HIS A 267 4.00 -6.64 5.37
C HIS A 267 3.63 -6.00 6.71
N ASN A 268 2.35 -5.77 6.97
CA ASN A 268 1.85 -5.38 8.29
C ASN A 268 2.21 -6.39 9.39
N VAL A 269 2.13 -7.70 9.11
CA VAL A 269 2.54 -8.77 10.04
C VAL A 269 4.05 -8.74 10.26
N HIS A 270 4.85 -8.62 9.20
CA HIS A 270 6.30 -8.53 9.34
C HIS A 270 6.77 -7.23 10.02
N GLY A 271 6.09 -6.11 9.78
CA GLY A 271 6.31 -4.86 10.48
C GLY A 271 5.97 -4.96 11.96
N ALA A 272 4.87 -5.65 12.29
CA ALA A 272 4.48 -5.93 13.66
C ALA A 272 5.50 -6.82 14.39
N GLN A 273 6.05 -7.84 13.71
CA GLN A 273 7.18 -8.63 14.23
C GLN A 273 8.45 -7.78 14.43
N ALA A 274 8.75 -6.86 13.51
CA ALA A 274 9.84 -5.90 13.66
C ALA A 274 9.65 -4.98 14.87
N ALA A 275 8.41 -4.55 15.15
CA ALA A 275 8.08 -3.76 16.32
C ALA A 275 8.43 -4.49 17.62
N VAL A 276 8.02 -5.77 17.74
CA VAL A 276 8.39 -6.61 18.90
C VAL A 276 9.91 -6.70 19.03
N HIS A 277 10.60 -7.00 17.93
CA HIS A 277 12.05 -7.19 17.91
C HIS A 277 12.84 -5.94 18.29
N LEU A 278 12.44 -4.77 17.75
CA LEU A 278 13.10 -3.49 17.99
C LEU A 278 12.80 -2.96 19.39
N LEU A 279 11.51 -2.83 19.73
CA LEU A 279 11.09 -2.15 20.95
C LEU A 279 11.48 -2.93 22.20
N ALA A 280 11.47 -4.26 22.16
CA ALA A 280 11.90 -5.08 23.29
C ALA A 280 13.39 -4.89 23.65
N ARG A 281 14.20 -4.31 22.76
CA ARG A 281 15.65 -4.10 22.93
C ARG A 281 16.05 -2.67 23.25
N LEU A 282 15.12 -1.72 23.19
CA LEU A 282 15.41 -0.33 23.53
C LEU A 282 15.86 -0.20 24.98
N SER A 283 16.68 0.82 25.24
CA SER A 283 17.16 1.19 26.57
C SER A 283 16.95 2.71 26.78
N PRO A 284 16.12 3.13 27.75
CA PRO A 284 15.30 2.28 28.62
C PRO A 284 14.21 1.53 27.83
N ALA A 285 13.85 0.36 28.33
CA ALA A 285 12.83 -0.47 27.69
C ALA A 285 11.44 0.15 27.83
N PRO A 286 10.65 0.23 26.74
CA PRO A 286 9.22 0.50 26.79
C PRO A 286 8.48 -0.51 27.67
N THR A 287 7.30 -0.10 28.15
CA THR A 287 6.38 -1.03 28.82
C THR A 287 5.86 -2.07 27.82
N THR A 288 5.52 -3.26 28.29
CA THR A 288 4.91 -4.30 27.45
C THR A 288 3.63 -3.81 26.78
N ASP A 289 2.81 -3.01 27.49
CA ASP A 289 1.58 -2.44 26.94
C ASP A 289 1.84 -1.52 25.75
N LEU A 290 2.85 -0.64 25.83
CA LEU A 290 3.22 0.21 24.70
C LEU A 290 3.69 -0.62 23.50
N ILE A 291 4.47 -1.69 23.72
CA ILE A 291 4.90 -2.56 22.62
C ILE A 291 3.69 -3.27 22.00
N GLU A 292 2.80 -3.84 22.80
CA GLU A 292 1.57 -4.48 22.32
C GLU A 292 0.69 -3.49 21.53
N ASP A 293 0.57 -2.25 21.98
CA ASP A 293 -0.21 -1.21 21.30
C ASP A 293 0.38 -0.83 19.95
N VAL A 294 1.70 -0.67 19.89
CA VAL A 294 2.40 -0.43 18.62
C VAL A 294 2.21 -1.60 17.67
N VAL A 295 2.32 -2.83 18.16
CA VAL A 295 2.15 -4.05 17.37
C VAL A 295 0.73 -4.14 16.80
N LYS A 296 -0.29 -3.88 17.62
CA LYS A 296 -1.68 -3.91 17.17
C LYS A 296 -2.00 -2.80 16.17
N ALA A 297 -1.57 -1.56 16.43
CA ALA A 297 -1.72 -0.46 15.49
C ALA A 297 -0.99 -0.74 14.16
N THR A 298 0.16 -1.40 14.23
CA THR A 298 0.90 -1.84 13.04
C THR A 298 0.13 -2.90 12.24
N LEU A 299 -0.50 -3.87 12.88
CA LEU A 299 -1.30 -4.88 12.17
C LEU A 299 -2.50 -4.24 11.45
N GLU A 300 -3.14 -3.25 12.08
CA GLU A 300 -4.37 -2.61 11.61
C GLU A 300 -4.17 -1.57 10.50
N HIS A 301 -2.94 -1.14 10.20
CA HIS A 301 -2.71 -0.07 9.22
C HIS A 301 -3.11 -0.44 7.78
N GLN A 302 -3.11 -1.73 7.44
CA GLN A 302 -3.30 -2.25 6.07
C GLN A 302 -4.77 -2.33 5.63
N ILE A 303 -5.66 -1.47 6.15
CA ILE A 303 -7.08 -1.40 5.74
C ILE A 303 -7.35 -0.35 4.65
N GLY A 304 -6.40 0.54 4.37
CA GLY A 304 -6.51 1.60 3.37
C GLY A 304 -5.57 1.39 2.18
N PRO A 305 -5.97 1.70 0.94
CA PRO A 305 -7.34 1.92 0.47
C PRO A 305 -8.05 0.57 0.26
N PRO A 306 -9.26 0.38 0.81
CA PRO A 306 -9.86 -0.94 0.97
C PRO A 306 -10.22 -1.62 -0.36
N GLY A 307 -10.77 -0.89 -1.33
CA GLY A 307 -11.08 -1.40 -2.66
C GLY A 307 -9.85 -1.84 -3.44
N PHE A 308 -8.74 -1.11 -3.35
CA PHE A 308 -7.45 -1.47 -3.93
C PHE A 308 -6.90 -2.73 -3.26
N MET A 309 -6.87 -2.77 -1.92
CA MET A 309 -6.39 -3.94 -1.17
C MET A 309 -7.20 -5.19 -1.52
N ALA A 310 -8.53 -5.07 -1.60
CA ALA A 310 -9.42 -6.15 -2.00
C ALA A 310 -9.20 -6.59 -3.45
N ASN A 311 -9.31 -5.66 -4.41
CA ASN A 311 -9.49 -6.01 -5.82
C ASN A 311 -8.20 -6.07 -6.63
N VAL A 312 -7.16 -5.35 -6.23
CA VAL A 312 -5.88 -5.33 -6.94
C VAL A 312 -4.88 -6.27 -6.27
N ALA A 313 -4.73 -6.17 -4.95
CA ALA A 313 -3.74 -6.99 -4.25
C ALA A 313 -4.29 -8.41 -3.99
N LEU A 314 -5.37 -8.51 -3.22
CA LEU A 314 -5.83 -9.79 -2.68
C LEU A 314 -6.49 -10.68 -3.75
N ARG A 315 -7.40 -10.11 -4.54
CA ARG A 315 -8.08 -10.83 -5.64
C ARG A 315 -7.07 -11.50 -6.59
N ASN A 316 -6.03 -10.79 -7.01
CA ASN A 316 -5.04 -11.31 -7.95
C ASN A 316 -4.19 -12.41 -7.32
N ALA A 317 -3.79 -12.26 -6.05
CA ALA A 317 -3.05 -13.30 -5.34
C ALA A 317 -3.88 -14.58 -5.15
N LEU A 318 -5.15 -14.44 -4.73
CA LEU A 318 -6.04 -15.58 -4.54
C LEU A 318 -6.35 -16.31 -5.86
N LYS A 319 -6.61 -15.56 -6.94
CA LYS A 319 -6.76 -16.14 -8.28
C LYS A 319 -5.48 -16.86 -8.74
N GLY A 320 -4.32 -16.25 -8.51
CA GLY A 320 -3.02 -16.87 -8.79
C GLY A 320 -2.77 -18.16 -7.99
N ALA A 321 -3.37 -18.26 -6.80
CA ALA A 321 -3.36 -19.47 -5.97
C ALA A 321 -4.46 -20.49 -6.32
N GLY A 322 -5.21 -20.28 -7.41
CA GLY A 322 -6.26 -21.19 -7.87
C GLY A 322 -7.47 -21.26 -6.94
N VAL A 323 -7.76 -20.18 -6.21
CA VAL A 323 -8.95 -20.09 -5.35
C VAL A 323 -10.20 -19.89 -6.21
N ASP A 324 -11.29 -20.57 -5.83
CA ASP A 324 -12.59 -20.47 -6.50
C ASP A 324 -13.10 -19.03 -6.58
N GLY A 325 -13.74 -18.68 -7.69
CA GLY A 325 -14.21 -17.32 -7.97
C GLY A 325 -15.24 -16.79 -6.98
N ALA A 326 -16.15 -17.62 -6.48
CA ALA A 326 -17.15 -17.22 -5.49
C ALA A 326 -16.49 -16.94 -4.14
N LEU A 327 -15.50 -17.75 -3.76
CA LEU A 327 -14.73 -17.55 -2.53
C LEU A 327 -13.87 -16.29 -2.61
N VAL A 328 -13.22 -16.04 -3.75
CA VAL A 328 -12.53 -14.77 -4.02
C VAL A 328 -13.49 -13.58 -3.87
N ALA A 329 -14.68 -13.65 -4.48
CA ALA A 329 -15.66 -12.58 -4.38
C ALA A 329 -16.07 -12.31 -2.92
N SER A 330 -16.37 -13.35 -2.15
CA SER A 330 -16.74 -13.25 -0.74
C SER A 330 -15.65 -12.60 0.13
N ILE A 331 -14.39 -13.05 -0.01
CA ILE A 331 -13.25 -12.48 0.71
C ILE A 331 -13.07 -11.00 0.36
N THR A 332 -13.09 -10.68 -0.94
CA THR A 332 -12.85 -9.31 -1.40
C THR A 332 -13.95 -8.35 -1.00
N ALA A 333 -15.21 -8.81 -0.86
CA ALA A 333 -16.30 -8.00 -0.35
C ALA A 333 -16.05 -7.55 1.10
N LYS A 334 -15.58 -8.47 1.96
CA LYS A 334 -15.25 -8.17 3.36
C LYS A 334 -14.07 -7.18 3.47
N VAL A 335 -13.01 -7.43 2.71
CA VAL A 335 -11.82 -6.57 2.70
C VAL A 335 -12.09 -5.19 2.10
N ALA A 336 -13.02 -5.07 1.16
CA ALA A 336 -13.42 -3.79 0.57
C ALA A 336 -14.28 -2.93 1.52
N SER A 337 -14.78 -3.49 2.63
CA SER A 337 -15.57 -2.80 3.64
C SER A 337 -15.12 -3.20 5.05
N PRO A 338 -13.87 -2.89 5.43
CA PRO A 338 -13.25 -3.47 6.62
C PRO A 338 -13.85 -2.94 7.94
N LEU A 339 -14.50 -1.77 7.89
CA LEU A 339 -15.15 -1.14 9.04
C LEU A 339 -16.63 -1.49 9.18
N ASP A 340 -17.18 -2.32 8.30
CA ASP A 340 -18.56 -2.80 8.43
C ASP A 340 -18.65 -3.85 9.55
N PRO A 341 -19.41 -3.61 10.63
CA PRO A 341 -19.56 -4.57 11.73
C PRO A 341 -20.09 -5.93 11.29
N ALA A 342 -20.84 -6.01 10.18
CA ALA A 342 -21.35 -7.27 9.65
C ALA A 342 -20.24 -8.19 9.11
N HIS A 343 -19.08 -7.62 8.76
CA HIS A 343 -17.92 -8.36 8.30
C HIS A 343 -16.93 -8.70 9.42
N GLN A 344 -17.17 -8.25 10.65
CA GLN A 344 -16.20 -8.35 11.74
C GLN A 344 -16.48 -9.53 12.67
N THR A 345 -15.46 -9.94 13.40
CA THR A 345 -15.57 -10.88 14.52
C THR A 345 -16.41 -10.28 15.65
N ALA A 346 -16.86 -11.12 16.59
CA ALA A 346 -17.71 -10.66 17.70
C ALA A 346 -17.04 -9.59 18.59
N ASP A 347 -15.72 -9.67 18.76
CA ASP A 347 -14.90 -8.68 19.48
C ASP A 347 -14.52 -7.47 18.61
N ARG A 348 -14.90 -7.47 17.33
CA ARG A 348 -14.69 -6.43 16.32
C ARG A 348 -13.23 -6.08 16.03
N THR A 349 -12.28 -6.94 16.41
CA THR A 349 -10.83 -6.69 16.18
C THR A 349 -10.33 -7.19 14.84
N GLN A 350 -11.13 -8.01 14.13
CA GLN A 350 -10.75 -8.67 12.89
C GLN A 350 -11.94 -8.81 11.94
N LEU A 351 -11.66 -9.06 10.66
CA LEU A 351 -12.67 -9.58 9.73
C LEU A 351 -12.99 -11.04 10.04
N SER A 352 -14.29 -11.36 10.05
CA SER A 352 -14.82 -12.70 10.24
C SER A 352 -14.82 -13.45 8.92
N PHE A 353 -13.89 -14.37 8.76
CA PHE A 353 -13.81 -15.27 7.61
C PHE A 353 -14.40 -16.64 7.95
N SER A 354 -15.14 -17.23 7.02
CA SER A 354 -15.54 -18.63 7.10
C SER A 354 -14.31 -19.54 7.08
N ARG A 355 -14.49 -20.82 7.42
CA ARG A 355 -13.40 -21.81 7.38
C ARG A 355 -12.76 -21.90 6.00
N ASP A 356 -13.56 -21.89 4.95
CA ASP A 356 -13.06 -21.98 3.56
C ASP A 356 -12.34 -20.70 3.14
N GLU A 357 -12.87 -19.53 3.54
CA GLU A 357 -12.22 -18.25 3.28
C GLU A 357 -10.86 -18.15 3.97
N ALA A 358 -10.78 -18.56 5.25
CA ALA A 358 -9.53 -18.62 6.00
C ALA A 358 -8.52 -19.60 5.36
N ALA A 359 -8.98 -20.77 4.91
CA ALA A 359 -8.13 -21.72 4.19
C ALA A 359 -7.60 -21.16 2.86
N ALA A 360 -8.41 -20.37 2.14
CA ALA A 360 -7.97 -19.69 0.93
C ALA A 360 -6.97 -18.56 1.21
N LEU A 361 -7.21 -17.75 2.24
CA LEU A 361 -6.29 -16.70 2.69
C LEU A 361 -4.93 -17.26 3.13
N ALA A 362 -4.91 -18.41 3.80
CA ALA A 362 -3.69 -19.10 4.20
C ALA A 362 -2.79 -19.46 3.01
N LYS A 363 -3.36 -19.74 1.82
CA LYS A 363 -2.59 -20.01 0.59
C LYS A 363 -1.75 -18.82 0.12
N VAL A 364 -2.14 -17.61 0.51
CA VAL A 364 -1.44 -16.36 0.18
C VAL A 364 -0.78 -15.71 1.40
N GLY A 365 -0.64 -16.46 2.49
CA GLY A 365 0.08 -16.05 3.70
C GLY A 365 -0.72 -15.22 4.69
N VAL A 366 -1.99 -14.91 4.41
CA VAL A 366 -2.83 -14.08 5.28
C VAL A 366 -3.51 -14.97 6.31
N ALA A 367 -3.12 -14.85 7.58
CA ALA A 367 -3.73 -15.59 8.68
C ALA A 367 -4.97 -14.89 9.25
N ALA A 368 -4.93 -13.55 9.29
CA ALA A 368 -5.99 -12.70 9.82
C ALA A 368 -5.97 -11.34 9.12
N TRP A 369 -7.10 -10.64 9.15
CA TRP A 369 -7.21 -9.25 8.72
C TRP A 369 -7.70 -8.41 9.89
N THR A 370 -6.79 -7.76 10.61
CA THR A 370 -7.09 -6.96 11.79
C THR A 370 -7.65 -5.59 11.42
N VAL A 371 -8.59 -5.09 12.21
CA VAL A 371 -9.25 -3.79 11.99
C VAL A 371 -9.31 -2.99 13.29
N PRO A 372 -9.25 -1.65 13.25
CA PRO A 372 -9.29 -0.82 14.45
C PRO A 372 -10.66 -0.89 15.12
N HIS A 373 -10.68 -1.12 16.45
CA HIS A 373 -11.90 -1.22 17.23
C HIS A 373 -11.96 -0.16 18.34
N GLU A 374 -13.06 0.60 18.43
CA GLU A 374 -13.24 1.70 19.38
C GLU A 374 -13.04 1.30 20.85
N GLY A 375 -13.39 0.07 21.23
CA GLY A 375 -13.20 -0.43 22.59
C GLY A 375 -11.77 -0.80 22.97
N SER A 376 -10.80 -0.68 22.06
CA SER A 376 -9.40 -1.05 22.30
C SER A 376 -8.54 0.15 22.69
N ARG A 377 -7.54 -0.08 23.57
CA ARG A 377 -6.66 0.98 24.09
C ARG A 377 -5.82 1.68 23.01
N HIS A 378 -5.48 0.95 21.95
CA HIS A 378 -4.66 1.45 20.84
C HIS A 378 -5.49 2.03 19.68
N HIS A 379 -6.84 2.01 19.77
CA HIS A 379 -7.73 2.41 18.69
C HIS A 379 -7.35 3.74 18.04
N ARG A 380 -7.23 4.80 18.85
CA ARG A 380 -6.97 6.16 18.34
C ARG A 380 -5.59 6.27 17.70
N ALA A 381 -4.61 5.52 18.19
CA ALA A 381 -3.31 5.41 17.55
C ALA A 381 -3.41 4.71 16.20
N SER A 382 -4.11 3.57 16.10
CA SER A 382 -4.35 2.88 14.82
C SER A 382 -5.03 3.77 13.79
N ARG A 383 -6.09 4.47 14.20
CA ARG A 383 -6.80 5.42 13.34
C ARG A 383 -5.87 6.52 12.84
N ALA A 384 -4.99 7.03 13.70
CA ALA A 384 -4.01 8.03 13.29
C ALA A 384 -2.96 7.50 12.31
N VAL A 385 -2.51 6.25 12.47
CA VAL A 385 -1.60 5.60 11.50
C VAL A 385 -2.29 5.43 10.14
N ILE A 386 -3.53 4.92 10.13
CA ILE A 386 -4.32 4.72 8.90
C ILE A 386 -4.55 6.04 8.17
N ASP A 387 -4.97 7.07 8.89
CA ASP A 387 -5.20 8.41 8.34
C ASP A 387 -3.89 9.05 7.85
N ALA A 388 -2.78 8.88 8.57
CA ALA A 388 -1.49 9.44 8.15
C ALA A 388 -0.92 8.74 6.92
N ASP A 389 -0.95 7.40 6.87
CA ASP A 389 -0.48 6.61 5.73
C ASP A 389 -1.31 6.92 4.48
N SER A 390 -2.64 6.95 4.58
CA SER A 390 -3.43 7.27 3.41
C SER A 390 -3.36 8.76 3.01
N LEU A 391 -3.02 9.69 3.94
CA LEU A 391 -2.76 11.09 3.62
C LEU A 391 -1.49 11.23 2.79
N VAL A 392 -0.39 10.59 3.20
CA VAL A 392 0.87 10.63 2.44
C VAL A 392 0.73 9.93 1.09
N ASN A 393 0.05 8.77 1.03
CA ASN A 393 -0.06 7.98 -0.19
C ASN A 393 -1.01 8.59 -1.23
N TYR A 394 -2.13 9.20 -0.81
CA TYR A 394 -3.23 9.48 -1.75
C TYR A 394 -3.66 10.94 -1.81
N ALA A 395 -3.25 11.75 -0.85
CA ALA A 395 -3.68 13.15 -0.75
C ALA A 395 -2.51 14.15 -0.79
N CYS A 396 -1.31 13.71 -1.18
CA CYS A 396 -0.13 14.59 -1.25
C CYS A 396 0.60 14.44 -2.61
N PRO A 397 1.33 15.49 -3.07
CA PRO A 397 2.15 15.42 -4.28
C PRO A 397 3.11 14.22 -4.32
N ASP A 398 3.80 13.90 -3.23
CA ASP A 398 4.71 12.74 -3.20
C ASP A 398 3.97 11.40 -3.41
N GLY A 399 2.81 11.23 -2.77
CA GLY A 399 1.95 10.07 -2.99
C GLY A 399 1.47 9.95 -4.44
N TRP A 400 1.11 11.06 -5.07
CA TRP A 400 0.76 11.07 -6.49
C TRP A 400 1.96 10.83 -7.40
N ALA A 401 3.17 11.23 -6.99
CA ALA A 401 4.40 10.87 -7.69
C ALA A 401 4.64 9.35 -7.63
N LYS A 402 4.41 8.72 -6.47
CA LYS A 402 4.48 7.25 -6.31
C LYS A 402 3.47 6.56 -7.24
N LEU A 403 2.24 7.05 -7.30
CA LEU A 403 1.21 6.49 -8.18
C LEU A 403 1.56 6.71 -9.66
N ALA A 404 2.01 7.90 -10.05
CA ALA A 404 2.51 8.15 -11.41
C ALA A 404 3.61 7.17 -11.83
N ALA A 405 4.54 6.83 -10.91
CA ALA A 405 5.60 5.86 -11.17
C ALA A 405 5.08 4.42 -11.38
N LEU A 406 3.92 4.09 -10.78
CA LEU A 406 3.24 2.81 -10.94
C LEU A 406 2.40 2.72 -12.22
N HIS A 407 2.26 3.81 -12.97
CA HIS A 407 1.54 3.84 -14.25
C HIS A 407 2.47 3.97 -15.45
N GLY A 408 1.96 3.60 -16.62
CA GLY A 408 2.61 3.85 -17.91
C GLY A 408 3.46 2.69 -18.41
N PRO A 409 4.48 2.98 -19.23
CA PRO A 409 5.41 1.96 -19.76
C PRO A 409 6.01 1.05 -18.69
N ASP A 410 6.24 -0.21 -19.07
CA ASP A 410 6.88 -1.27 -18.25
C ASP A 410 6.04 -1.78 -17.08
N GLN A 411 4.82 -1.26 -16.91
CA GLN A 411 3.88 -1.71 -15.90
C GLN A 411 2.95 -2.80 -16.47
N PRO A 412 2.30 -3.61 -15.62
CA PRO A 412 1.22 -4.49 -16.05
C PRO A 412 0.16 -3.75 -16.88
N VAL A 413 -0.47 -4.45 -17.85
CA VAL A 413 -1.44 -3.85 -18.80
C VAL A 413 -2.55 -3.05 -18.11
N PHE A 414 -3.01 -3.47 -16.94
CA PHE A 414 -4.07 -2.76 -16.19
C PHE A 414 -3.60 -1.42 -15.56
N LEU A 415 -2.31 -1.10 -15.60
CA LEU A 415 -1.71 0.17 -15.21
C LEU A 415 -1.15 0.96 -16.40
N GLN A 416 -1.32 0.43 -17.62
CA GLN A 416 -0.88 1.06 -18.86
C GLN A 416 -1.91 2.09 -19.35
N GLU A 417 -1.87 3.25 -18.71
CA GLU A 417 -2.79 4.33 -19.02
C GLU A 417 -2.44 5.03 -20.34
N PRO A 418 -3.44 5.43 -21.16
CA PRO A 418 -3.17 6.07 -22.44
C PRO A 418 -2.48 7.43 -22.29
N ARG A 419 -2.70 8.14 -21.18
CA ARG A 419 -2.02 9.40 -20.83
C ARG A 419 -1.63 9.40 -19.36
N LEU A 420 -0.57 10.13 -19.03
CA LEU A 420 -0.15 10.36 -17.65
C LEU A 420 -1.29 10.92 -16.79
N VAL A 421 -2.04 11.89 -17.32
CA VAL A 421 -3.16 12.51 -16.61
C VAL A 421 -4.27 11.51 -16.27
N ASP A 422 -4.46 10.47 -17.08
CA ASP A 422 -5.46 9.44 -16.81
C ASP A 422 -5.07 8.60 -15.59
N GLY A 423 -3.78 8.28 -15.43
CA GLY A 423 -3.26 7.62 -14.22
C GLY A 423 -3.30 8.48 -12.95
N LEU A 424 -3.49 9.79 -13.08
CA LEU A 424 -3.60 10.70 -11.93
C LEU A 424 -5.06 11.02 -11.57
N LEU A 425 -5.89 11.29 -12.57
CA LEU A 425 -7.20 11.93 -12.37
C LEU A 425 -8.39 11.15 -12.93
N SER A 426 -8.16 10.12 -13.74
CA SER A 426 -9.28 9.45 -14.40
C SER A 426 -10.23 8.82 -13.38
N GLU A 427 -11.50 9.16 -13.46
CA GLU A 427 -12.56 8.55 -12.65
C GLU A 427 -13.19 7.35 -13.34
N ARG A 428 -12.78 7.09 -14.59
CA ARG A 428 -13.34 6.03 -15.39
C ARG A 428 -13.11 4.66 -14.71
N PRO A 429 -14.08 3.74 -14.75
CA PRO A 429 -13.99 2.45 -14.07
C PRO A 429 -12.75 1.64 -14.45
N GLU A 430 -12.34 1.71 -15.72
CA GLU A 430 -11.22 0.96 -16.30
C GLU A 430 -9.82 1.51 -15.95
N HIS A 431 -9.74 2.70 -15.35
CA HIS A 431 -8.48 3.34 -14.97
C HIS A 431 -8.16 3.11 -13.49
N ALA A 432 -6.89 2.95 -13.12
CA ALA A 432 -6.48 2.75 -11.74
C ALA A 432 -5.84 4.01 -11.13
N SER A 433 -6.51 5.17 -11.27
CA SER A 433 -5.89 6.47 -11.01
C SER A 433 -5.64 6.80 -9.54
N ALA A 434 -4.72 7.75 -9.30
CA ALA A 434 -4.46 8.30 -7.97
C ALA A 434 -5.71 8.90 -7.30
N LEU A 435 -6.56 9.60 -8.06
CA LEU A 435 -7.82 10.14 -7.56
C LEU A 435 -8.80 9.05 -7.12
N LYS A 436 -8.82 7.90 -7.80
CA LYS A 436 -9.64 6.76 -7.36
C LYS A 436 -9.11 6.17 -6.07
N SER A 437 -7.79 6.00 -5.92
CA SER A 437 -7.19 5.56 -4.66
C SER A 437 -7.46 6.52 -3.51
N TYR A 438 -7.44 7.83 -3.77
CA TYR A 438 -7.87 8.84 -2.79
C TYR A 438 -9.31 8.64 -2.32
N ARG A 439 -10.25 8.45 -3.26
CA ARG A 439 -11.67 8.24 -2.93
C ARG A 439 -11.91 6.95 -2.19
N ASP A 440 -11.21 5.90 -2.58
CA ASP A 440 -11.26 4.60 -1.92
C ASP A 440 -10.75 4.72 -0.48
N ALA A 441 -9.61 5.40 -0.27
CA ALA A 441 -9.07 5.68 1.05
C ALA A 441 -10.04 6.47 1.95
N LEU A 442 -10.84 7.41 1.41
CA LEU A 442 -11.83 8.15 2.19
C LEU A 442 -12.86 7.26 2.90
N GLY A 443 -13.07 6.02 2.44
CA GLY A 443 -13.95 5.05 3.10
C GLY A 443 -13.44 4.57 4.46
N VAL A 444 -12.14 4.76 4.75
CA VAL A 444 -11.52 4.37 6.03
C VAL A 444 -10.86 5.54 6.77
N VAL A 445 -10.93 6.76 6.24
CA VAL A 445 -10.37 7.97 6.89
C VAL A 445 -11.30 8.50 7.97
N SER A 446 -10.75 8.84 9.13
CA SER A 446 -11.54 9.36 10.25
C SER A 446 -12.09 10.76 9.96
N ASP A 447 -13.25 11.07 10.53
CA ASP A 447 -13.90 12.38 10.34
C ASP A 447 -12.99 13.55 10.79
N ASP A 448 -12.28 13.39 11.91
CA ASP A 448 -11.30 14.36 12.43
C ASP A 448 -10.20 14.72 11.42
N SER A 449 -9.84 13.78 10.54
CA SER A 449 -8.74 13.92 9.57
C SER A 449 -9.22 14.38 8.18
N ARG A 450 -10.53 14.45 7.93
CA ARG A 450 -11.08 14.79 6.59
C ARG A 450 -10.64 16.16 6.09
N ALA A 451 -10.49 17.14 6.98
CA ALA A 451 -10.00 18.46 6.61
C ALA A 451 -8.55 18.41 6.10
N LEU A 452 -7.69 17.60 6.73
CA LEU A 452 -6.31 17.38 6.29
C LEU A 452 -6.27 16.71 4.91
N TYR A 453 -7.11 15.71 4.67
CA TYR A 453 -7.23 15.02 3.38
C TYR A 453 -7.70 15.95 2.27
N THR A 454 -8.78 16.68 2.52
CA THR A 454 -9.37 17.59 1.54
C THR A 454 -8.39 18.71 1.19
N GLY A 455 -7.73 19.29 2.20
CA GLY A 455 -6.67 20.27 1.99
C GLY A 455 -5.48 19.69 1.24
N GLY A 456 -5.10 18.44 1.53
CA GLY A 456 -4.07 17.70 0.81
C GLY A 456 -4.39 17.53 -0.68
N LEU A 457 -5.59 17.02 -0.99
CA LEU A 457 -6.03 16.84 -2.37
C LEU A 457 -6.02 18.17 -3.13
N GLN A 458 -6.50 19.25 -2.51
CA GLN A 458 -6.55 20.55 -3.15
C GLN A 458 -5.14 21.05 -3.50
N ARG A 459 -4.18 20.95 -2.57
CA ARG A 459 -2.77 21.28 -2.84
C ARG A 459 -2.18 20.39 -3.92
N THR A 460 -2.49 19.10 -3.90
CA THR A 460 -2.00 18.13 -4.90
C THR A 460 -2.52 18.45 -6.30
N LYS A 461 -3.79 18.85 -6.42
CA LYS A 461 -4.37 19.30 -7.69
C LYS A 461 -3.67 20.55 -8.24
N GLN A 462 -3.38 21.53 -7.37
CA GLN A 462 -2.62 22.73 -7.74
C GLN A 462 -1.17 22.40 -8.14
N ALA A 463 -0.50 21.53 -7.38
CA ALA A 463 0.83 21.02 -7.69
C ALA A 463 0.85 20.38 -9.09
N ARG A 464 -0.12 19.50 -9.38
CA ARG A 464 -0.27 18.86 -10.69
C ARG A 464 -0.42 19.86 -11.83
N GLU A 465 -1.19 20.94 -11.65
CA GLU A 465 -1.31 22.00 -12.67
C GLU A 465 0.02 22.70 -12.96
N ARG A 466 0.84 22.92 -11.93
CA ARG A 466 2.21 23.44 -12.11
C ARG A 466 3.10 22.43 -12.82
N VAL A 467 3.06 21.17 -12.40
CA VAL A 467 3.81 20.07 -13.03
C VAL A 467 3.44 19.93 -14.51
N GLN A 468 2.16 20.03 -14.87
CA GLN A 468 1.72 19.98 -16.27
C GLN A 468 2.38 21.08 -17.11
N LYS A 469 2.37 22.33 -16.63
CA LYS A 469 3.02 23.46 -17.30
C LYS A 469 4.54 23.27 -17.42
N GLU A 470 5.17 22.71 -16.39
CA GLU A 470 6.60 22.41 -16.38
C GLU A 470 6.96 21.27 -17.34
N LEU A 471 6.13 20.24 -17.46
CA LEU A 471 6.27 19.18 -18.45
C LEU A 471 6.13 19.73 -19.87
N GLU A 472 5.14 20.57 -20.14
CA GLU A 472 4.97 21.23 -21.44
C GLU A 472 6.19 22.08 -21.81
N ARG A 473 6.74 22.82 -20.84
CA ARG A 473 7.99 23.58 -21.02
C ARG A 473 9.18 22.65 -21.27
N TRP A 474 9.30 21.57 -20.50
CA TRP A 474 10.37 20.58 -20.65
C TRP A 474 10.34 19.94 -22.04
N VAL A 475 9.15 19.54 -22.52
CA VAL A 475 8.96 18.98 -23.87
C VAL A 475 9.31 20.01 -24.95
N SER A 476 8.88 21.26 -24.79
CA SER A 476 9.17 22.34 -25.74
C SER A 476 10.67 22.67 -25.83
N GLY A 477 11.42 22.43 -24.76
CA GLY A 477 12.87 22.58 -24.72
C GLY A 477 13.65 21.40 -25.30
N GLN A 478 12.99 20.28 -25.61
CA GLN A 478 13.66 19.14 -26.25
C GLN A 478 13.88 19.38 -27.75
N PRO A 479 14.95 18.83 -28.36
CA PRO A 479 15.12 18.86 -29.81
C PRO A 479 13.89 18.28 -30.52
N PRO A 480 13.31 18.94 -31.55
CA PRO A 480 12.06 18.50 -32.18
C PRO A 480 12.08 17.05 -32.66
N ARG A 481 13.22 16.58 -33.18
CA ARG A 481 13.41 15.19 -33.65
C ARG A 481 13.37 14.15 -32.51
N SER A 482 13.54 14.57 -31.27
CA SER A 482 13.54 13.70 -30.09
C SER A 482 12.18 13.58 -29.41
N VAL A 483 11.18 14.36 -29.85
CA VAL A 483 9.81 14.36 -29.33
C VAL A 483 8.92 13.66 -30.36
N PRO A 484 8.55 12.39 -30.14
CA PRO A 484 7.63 11.71 -31.04
C PRO A 484 6.28 12.41 -31.03
N ARG A 485 5.56 12.34 -32.15
CA ARG A 485 4.21 12.89 -32.30
C ARG A 485 3.23 11.80 -32.73
N THR A 486 2.01 11.88 -32.23
CA THR A 486 0.88 11.10 -32.73
C THR A 486 0.47 11.59 -34.12
N LYS A 487 -0.44 10.87 -34.79
CA LYS A 487 -0.94 11.25 -36.13
C LYS A 487 -1.60 12.64 -36.16
N ASP A 488 -2.16 13.08 -35.05
CA ASP A 488 -2.77 14.40 -34.86
C ASP A 488 -1.80 15.46 -34.29
N GLY A 489 -0.49 15.18 -34.27
CA GLY A 489 0.54 16.15 -33.87
C GLY A 489 0.75 16.33 -32.37
N LYS A 490 0.09 15.51 -31.54
CA LYS A 490 0.20 15.57 -30.07
C LYS A 490 1.41 14.79 -29.55
N VAL A 491 1.85 15.10 -28.34
CA VAL A 491 2.91 14.40 -27.60
C VAL A 491 2.30 13.17 -26.91
N PRO A 492 2.73 11.95 -27.27
CA PRO A 492 2.17 10.74 -26.66
C PRO A 492 2.45 10.72 -25.16
N TYR A 493 1.45 10.24 -24.41
CA TYR A 493 1.42 10.15 -22.95
C TYR A 493 1.30 11.50 -22.20
N LEU A 494 1.40 12.64 -22.88
CA LEU A 494 1.14 13.97 -22.31
C LEU A 494 -0.26 14.47 -22.69
N ASP A 495 -0.44 14.89 -23.95
CA ASP A 495 -1.70 15.39 -24.51
C ASP A 495 -2.29 14.43 -25.57
N GLY A 496 -1.48 13.51 -26.12
CA GLY A 496 -1.89 12.42 -27.01
C GLY A 496 -1.89 11.05 -26.33
N ALA A 497 -2.72 10.12 -26.83
CA ALA A 497 -2.70 8.74 -26.37
C ALA A 497 -1.39 8.04 -26.76
N LEU A 498 -0.79 7.31 -25.82
CA LEU A 498 0.39 6.49 -26.04
C LEU A 498 0.05 5.23 -26.84
N ASP A 499 0.74 5.02 -27.96
CA ASP A 499 0.77 3.72 -28.64
C ASP A 499 1.85 2.83 -28.01
N TYR A 500 1.42 1.87 -27.19
CA TYR A 500 2.31 0.92 -26.53
C TYR A 500 3.04 -0.02 -27.51
N GLY A 501 2.58 -0.14 -28.76
CA GLY A 501 3.28 -0.84 -29.82
C GLY A 501 4.43 -0.04 -30.44
N ASN A 502 4.49 1.27 -30.19
CA ASN A 502 5.51 2.16 -30.74
C ASN A 502 6.67 2.37 -29.75
N ALA A 503 7.79 1.70 -29.99
CA ALA A 503 8.96 1.75 -29.12
C ALA A 503 9.51 3.17 -28.88
N THR A 504 9.42 4.06 -29.88
CA THR A 504 9.88 5.45 -29.75
C THR A 504 8.96 6.25 -28.82
N GLN A 505 7.65 6.10 -28.95
CA GLN A 505 6.69 6.74 -28.05
C GLN A 505 6.84 6.21 -26.62
N VAL A 506 6.97 4.89 -26.45
CA VAL A 506 7.16 4.25 -25.15
C VAL A 506 8.43 4.75 -24.46
N ALA A 507 9.55 4.84 -25.18
CA ALA A 507 10.79 5.38 -24.62
C ALA A 507 10.66 6.85 -24.18
N PHE A 508 9.96 7.67 -24.97
CA PHE A 508 9.70 9.07 -24.60
C PHE A 508 8.78 9.16 -23.36
N ALA A 509 7.72 8.36 -23.33
CA ALA A 509 6.75 8.31 -22.23
C ALA A 509 7.41 7.92 -20.89
N ARG A 510 8.42 7.03 -20.89
CA ARG A 510 9.23 6.74 -19.69
C ARG A 510 9.89 8.00 -19.14
N ARG A 511 10.59 8.76 -19.99
CA ARG A 511 11.25 10.01 -19.59
C ARG A 511 10.25 11.06 -19.09
N LEU A 512 9.12 11.19 -19.78
CA LEU A 512 8.03 12.10 -19.39
C LEU A 512 7.47 11.73 -18.00
N ARG A 513 7.23 10.43 -17.76
CA ARG A 513 6.79 9.93 -16.44
C ARG A 513 7.83 10.24 -15.37
N ASP A 514 9.09 9.90 -15.61
CA ASP A 514 10.16 10.07 -14.62
C ASP A 514 10.34 11.56 -14.27
N GLU A 515 10.22 12.45 -15.26
CA GLU A 515 10.21 13.90 -15.05
C GLU A 515 8.99 14.35 -14.25
N ALA A 516 7.79 13.85 -14.56
CA ALA A 516 6.58 14.16 -13.81
C ALA A 516 6.69 13.74 -12.33
N VAL A 517 7.24 12.55 -12.07
CA VAL A 517 7.52 12.05 -10.73
C VAL A 517 8.49 12.97 -10.00
N ARG A 518 9.58 13.38 -10.66
CA ARG A 518 10.56 14.32 -10.09
C ARG A 518 9.91 15.65 -9.71
N LEU A 519 9.12 16.22 -10.61
CA LEU A 519 8.44 17.50 -10.41
C LEU A 519 7.38 17.42 -9.30
N LEU A 520 6.55 16.38 -9.28
CA LEU A 520 5.56 16.18 -8.20
C LEU A 520 6.23 16.10 -6.82
N ARG A 521 7.36 15.41 -6.71
CA ARG A 521 8.13 15.34 -5.45
C ARG A 521 8.68 16.69 -5.01
N GLN A 522 9.09 17.54 -5.95
CA GLN A 522 9.52 18.90 -5.63
C GLN A 522 8.38 19.76 -5.06
N GLN A 523 7.15 19.51 -5.51
CA GLN A 523 5.97 20.21 -5.01
C GLN A 523 5.56 19.80 -3.59
N GLU A 524 6.06 18.68 -3.04
CA GLU A 524 5.81 18.31 -1.64
C GLU A 524 6.51 19.26 -0.66
N ALA A 525 7.65 19.84 -1.07
CA ALA A 525 8.46 20.72 -0.24
C ALA A 525 8.04 22.21 -0.30
N LEU A 526 7.06 22.54 -1.14
CA LEU A 526 6.52 23.89 -1.38
C LEU A 526 5.13 24.03 -0.74
#